data_AF-A0A1Q5BFL0-F1
#
_entry.id   AF-A0A1Q5BFL0-F1
#
_cell.length_a   1.000
_cell.length_b   1.000
_cell.length_c   1.000
_cell.angle_alpha   90.00
_cell.angle_beta   90.00
_cell.angle_gamma   90.00
#
_symmetry.space_group_name_H-M   'P 1'
#
loop_
_entity.id
_entity.type
_entity.pdbx_description
1 polymer ?
#
loop_
_entity_poly.entity_id
_entity_poly.type
_entity_poly.pdbx_seq_one_letter_code
_entity_poly.pdbx_strand_id
1 'polypeptide(L)'
;MITLSATDVLDCEACWNAPVTAARQTPAGRDLLCEKCAEGDYPRRVDLFPPFGIYGLTPRKLLNDGRHGSGSPKLPPNPGPPLPNPPPAPSPPGTPPV
;
A
#
# COMPACT_ATOMS: atom_id res chain seq x y z
N MET A 1 -12.21 9.42 -28.16
CA MET A 1 -11.14 9.86 -27.23
C MET A 1 -11.80 10.45 -26.01
N ILE A 2 -11.33 10.11 -24.82
CA ILE A 2 -11.80 10.69 -23.57
C ILE A 2 -11.24 12.10 -23.38
N THR A 3 -12.02 12.98 -22.75
CA THR A 3 -11.57 14.33 -22.38
C THR A 3 -11.01 14.30 -20.97
N LEU A 4 -9.72 14.61 -20.82
CA LEU A 4 -9.04 14.68 -19.54
C LEU A 4 -8.81 16.15 -19.13
N SER A 5 -8.99 16.42 -17.83
CA SER A 5 -8.61 17.64 -17.13
C SER A 5 -7.15 17.56 -16.69
N ALA A 6 -6.53 18.70 -16.38
CA ALA A 6 -5.19 18.77 -15.81
C ALA A 6 -5.04 18.04 -14.46
N THR A 7 -6.16 17.80 -13.76
CA THR A 7 -6.20 17.10 -12.46
C THR A 7 -6.46 15.60 -12.58
N ASP A 8 -6.69 15.10 -13.79
CA ASP A 8 -7.00 13.69 -14.00
C ASP A 8 -5.77 12.81 -13.92
N VAL A 9 -5.95 11.58 -13.45
CA VAL A 9 -4.92 10.57 -13.55
C VAL A 9 -4.74 10.16 -15.00
N LEU A 10 -3.48 9.96 -15.41
CA LEU A 10 -3.14 9.55 -16.78
C LEU A 10 -3.03 8.03 -16.93
N ASP A 11 -2.85 7.34 -15.81
CA ASP A 11 -2.77 5.88 -15.71
C ASP A 11 -4.08 5.28 -15.20
N CYS A 12 -4.46 4.12 -15.73
CA CYS A 12 -5.70 3.42 -15.39
C CYS A 12 -5.81 3.15 -13.88
N GLU A 13 -6.90 3.61 -13.26
CA GLU A 13 -7.14 3.51 -11.81
C GLU A 13 -7.28 2.07 -11.28
N ALA A 14 -7.53 1.09 -12.16
CA ALA A 14 -7.62 -0.33 -11.79
C ALA A 14 -6.26 -1.04 -11.83
N CYS A 15 -5.49 -0.89 -12.91
CA CYS A 15 -4.24 -1.62 -13.10
C CYS A 15 -2.97 -0.83 -12.76
N TRP A 16 -3.04 0.51 -12.74
CA TRP A 16 -1.91 1.46 -12.64
C TRP A 16 -0.73 1.13 -13.56
N ASN A 17 -1.02 0.67 -14.78
CA ASN A 17 0.02 0.27 -15.73
C ASN A 17 -0.27 0.74 -17.17
N ALA A 18 -1.52 0.64 -17.61
CA ALA A 18 -1.93 1.12 -18.92
C ALA A 18 -2.45 2.57 -18.85
N PRO A 19 -2.31 3.37 -19.91
CA PRO A 19 -2.89 4.71 -19.95
C PRO A 19 -4.42 4.66 -19.94
N VAL A 20 -5.04 5.74 -19.46
CA VAL A 20 -6.49 5.90 -19.47
C VAL A 20 -6.97 6.07 -20.92
N THR A 21 -7.94 5.25 -21.33
CA THR A 21 -8.59 5.32 -22.64
C THR A 21 -10.12 5.37 -22.56
N ALA A 22 -10.70 5.10 -21.40
CA ALA A 22 -12.13 5.10 -21.13
C ALA A 22 -12.44 5.82 -19.81
N ALA A 23 -13.61 6.46 -19.75
CA ALA A 23 -14.15 7.06 -18.55
C ALA A 23 -15.51 6.43 -18.25
N ARG A 24 -15.63 5.71 -17.14
CA ARG A 24 -16.87 5.06 -16.68
C ARG A 24 -17.54 5.95 -15.64
N GLN A 25 -18.82 6.29 -15.84
CA GLN A 25 -19.58 7.06 -14.86
C GLN A 25 -20.12 6.12 -13.77
N THR A 26 -19.95 6.51 -12.51
CA THR A 26 -20.43 5.79 -11.33
C THR A 26 -21.20 6.75 -10.41
N PRO A 27 -22.02 6.25 -9.48
CA PRO A 27 -22.69 7.11 -8.50
C PRO A 27 -21.73 7.93 -7.64
N ALA A 28 -20.48 7.47 -7.48
CA ALA A 28 -19.44 8.12 -6.68
C ALA A 28 -18.59 9.12 -7.49
N GLY A 29 -18.78 9.22 -8.81
CA GLY A 29 -18.00 10.09 -9.70
C GLY A 29 -17.70 9.41 -11.02
N ARG A 30 -16.46 9.54 -11.50
CA ARG A 30 -16.00 8.85 -12.70
C ARG A 30 -14.76 8.03 -12.41
N ASP A 31 -14.69 6.86 -13.03
CA ASP A 31 -13.51 6.01 -13.01
C ASP A 31 -12.75 6.20 -14.33
N LEU A 32 -11.44 6.39 -14.24
CA LEU A 32 -10.55 6.57 -15.37
C LEU A 32 -9.79 5.25 -15.63
N LEU A 33 -10.16 4.55 -16.70
CA LEU A 33 -9.73 3.17 -16.96
C LEU A 33 -9.10 3.02 -18.35
N CYS A 34 -8.29 1.96 -18.52
CA CYS A 34 -7.96 1.46 -19.85
C CYS A 34 -9.12 0.61 -20.38
N GLU A 35 -9.19 0.43 -21.70
CA GLU A 35 -10.24 -0.30 -22.40
C GLU A 35 -10.50 -1.69 -21.79
N LYS A 36 -9.45 -2.48 -21.60
CA LYS A 36 -9.55 -3.82 -20.99
C LYS A 36 -10.16 -3.81 -19.59
N CYS A 37 -9.79 -2.82 -18.76
CA CYS A 37 -10.31 -2.72 -17.40
C CYS A 37 -11.76 -2.20 -17.38
N ALA A 38 -12.12 -1.33 -18.31
CA ALA A 38 -13.48 -0.85 -18.47
C ALA A 38 -14.44 -1.95 -18.96
N GLU A 39 -14.04 -2.72 -19.97
CA GLU A 39 -14.83 -3.85 -20.51
C GLU A 39 -14.98 -4.98 -19.50
N GLY A 40 -13.91 -5.26 -18.73
CA GLY A 40 -13.92 -6.30 -17.70
C GLY A 40 -14.55 -5.89 -16.38
N ASP A 41 -15.16 -4.70 -16.31
CA ASP A 41 -15.78 -4.12 -15.10
C ASP A 41 -14.86 -4.14 -13.86
N TYR A 42 -13.56 -3.93 -14.05
CA TYR A 42 -12.60 -3.97 -12.95
C TYR A 42 -12.85 -2.80 -11.96
N PRO A 43 -12.80 -3.05 -10.64
CA PRO A 43 -12.86 -1.98 -9.65
C PRO A 43 -11.55 -1.18 -9.66
N ARG A 44 -11.59 0.06 -9.17
CA ARG A 44 -10.36 0.83 -9.00
C ARG A 44 -9.54 0.20 -7.89
N ARG A 45 -8.22 0.24 -8.01
CA ARG A 45 -7.33 -0.34 -7.01
C ARG A 45 -7.48 0.34 -5.65
N VAL A 46 -7.84 1.63 -5.62
CA VAL A 46 -8.12 2.37 -4.38
C VAL A 46 -9.38 1.88 -3.64
N ASP A 47 -10.32 1.27 -4.36
CA ASP A 47 -11.50 0.67 -3.74
C ASP A 47 -11.15 -0.70 -3.12
N LEU A 48 -10.21 -1.43 -3.73
CA LEU A 48 -9.68 -2.70 -3.21
C LEU A 48 -8.68 -2.50 -2.05
N PHE A 49 -7.85 -1.46 -2.16
CA PHE A 49 -6.85 -1.08 -1.18
C PHE A 49 -7.07 0.37 -0.79
N PRO A 50 -8.02 0.64 0.13
CA PRO A 50 -8.23 1.99 0.62
C PRO A 50 -6.92 2.57 1.15
N PRO A 51 -6.70 3.89 1.07
CA PRO A 51 -5.46 4.54 1.54
C PRO A 51 -5.19 4.33 3.04
N PHE A 52 -6.19 3.87 3.79
CA PHE A 52 -6.08 3.50 5.21
C PHE A 52 -6.14 1.97 5.44
N GLY A 53 -5.84 1.19 4.40
CA GLY A 53 -5.98 -0.26 4.35
C GLY A 53 -7.43 -0.74 4.43
N ILE A 54 -7.62 -2.07 4.37
CA ILE A 54 -8.94 -2.73 4.51
C ILE A 54 -9.61 -2.35 5.84
N TYR A 55 -8.83 -1.99 6.86
CA TYR A 55 -9.30 -1.62 8.18
C TYR A 55 -9.69 -0.15 8.33
N GLY A 56 -9.44 0.70 7.32
CA GLY A 56 -9.79 2.11 7.39
C GLY A 56 -9.12 2.84 8.56
N LEU A 57 -7.92 2.42 8.95
CA LEU A 57 -7.17 2.90 10.11
C LEU A 57 -6.48 4.22 9.75
N THR A 58 -7.20 5.33 10.00
CA THR A 58 -6.58 6.65 9.92
C THR A 58 -5.60 6.84 11.09
N PRO A 59 -4.59 7.72 10.99
CA PRO A 59 -3.71 8.04 12.11
C PRO A 59 -4.48 8.42 13.38
N ARG A 60 -5.61 9.13 13.21
CA ARG A 60 -6.51 9.52 14.30
C ARG A 60 -7.20 8.31 14.96
N LYS A 61 -7.55 7.28 14.20
CA LYS A 61 -8.09 6.02 14.76
C LYS A 61 -7.01 5.24 15.49
N LEU A 62 -5.83 5.07 14.89
CA LEU A 62 -4.67 4.39 15.50
C LEU A 62 -4.21 5.01 16.83
N LEU A 63 -4.33 6.33 16.95
CA LEU A 63 -4.00 7.03 18.19
C LEU A 63 -5.06 6.82 19.29
N ASN A 64 -6.31 6.54 18.91
CA ASN A 64 -7.46 6.52 19.82
C ASN A 64 -7.95 5.10 20.15
N ASP A 65 -7.58 4.08 19.37
CA ASP A 65 -8.08 2.72 19.52
C ASP A 65 -7.33 1.91 20.60
N GLY A 66 -6.26 2.46 21.18
CA GLY A 66 -5.54 1.94 22.37
C GLY A 66 -4.84 0.59 22.17
N ARG A 67 -5.16 -0.11 21.08
CA ARG A 67 -4.56 -1.37 20.63
C ARG A 67 -3.30 -1.14 19.81
N HIS A 68 -3.20 0.02 19.17
CA HIS A 68 -2.08 0.42 18.30
C HIS A 68 -1.33 1.64 18.85
N GLY A 69 -1.35 1.80 20.19
CA GLY A 69 -0.69 2.91 20.88
C GLY A 69 0.80 3.03 20.54
N SER A 70 1.33 4.24 20.67
CA SER A 70 2.75 4.54 20.47
C SER A 70 3.62 3.74 21.46
N GLY A 71 4.65 3.09 20.94
CA GLY A 71 5.61 2.30 21.74
C GLY A 71 6.10 1.07 21.00
N SER A 72 7.09 0.39 21.58
CA SER A 72 7.56 -0.89 21.07
C SER A 72 6.44 -1.93 21.13
N PRO A 73 6.31 -2.82 20.14
CA PRO A 73 5.34 -3.92 20.18
C PRO A 73 5.44 -4.70 21.48
N LYS A 74 4.30 -4.96 22.12
CA LYS A 74 4.26 -5.77 23.35
C LYS A 74 4.68 -7.20 22.98
N LEU A 75 5.78 -7.67 23.56
CA LEU A 75 6.18 -9.07 23.40
C LEU A 75 5.09 -9.99 23.97
N PRO A 76 4.92 -11.20 23.40
CA PRO A 76 4.05 -12.19 24.01
C PRO A 76 4.50 -12.48 25.46
N PRO A 77 3.59 -12.90 26.35
CA PRO A 77 3.91 -13.14 27.77
C PRO A 77 5.06 -14.13 27.99
N ASN A 78 5.31 -14.98 27.01
CA ASN A 78 6.37 -15.97 27.04
C ASN A 78 7.07 -16.01 25.66
N PRO A 79 8.08 -15.15 25.42
CA PRO A 79 8.71 -15.00 24.11
C PRO A 79 9.65 -16.15 23.74
N GLY A 80 9.75 -17.19 24.58
CA GLY A 80 10.70 -18.26 24.42
C GLY A 80 12.15 -17.81 24.70
N PRO A 81 13.10 -18.74 24.69
CA PRO A 81 14.51 -18.42 24.87
C PRO A 81 15.03 -17.55 23.70
N PRO A 82 16.01 -16.67 23.96
CA PRO A 82 16.63 -15.88 22.90
C PRO A 82 17.24 -16.80 21.84
N LEU A 83 17.18 -16.37 20.59
CA LEU A 83 17.88 -17.04 19.51
C LEU A 83 19.40 -16.99 19.79
N PRO A 84 20.15 -18.05 19.44
CA PRO A 84 21.61 -18.01 19.52
C PRO A 84 22.14 -16.84 18.69
N ASN A 85 23.16 -16.16 19.20
CA ASN A 85 23.79 -15.06 18.49
C ASN A 85 24.25 -15.53 17.11
N PRO A 86 23.85 -14.85 16.02
CA PRO A 86 24.36 -15.18 14.70
C PRO A 86 25.89 -15.00 14.71
N PRO A 87 26.64 -15.78 13.91
CA PRO A 87 28.06 -15.55 13.75
C PRO A 87 28.31 -14.09 13.32
N PRO A 88 29.41 -13.47 13.76
CA PRO A 88 29.76 -12.13 13.34
C PRO A 88 29.70 -12.00 11.82
N ALA A 89 29.10 -10.93 11.33
CA ALA A 89 29.14 -10.64 9.90
C ALA A 89 30.62 -10.61 9.46
N PRO A 90 30.96 -11.22 8.31
CA PRO A 90 32.32 -11.15 7.79
C PRO A 90 32.73 -9.70 7.63
N SER A 91 33.97 -9.38 8.03
CA SER A 91 34.52 -8.04 7.87
C SER A 91 34.42 -7.60 6.40
N PRO A 92 34.05 -6.34 6.13
CA PRO A 92 34.06 -5.80 4.79
C PRO A 92 35.43 -6.00 4.11
N PRO A 93 35.46 -6.26 2.80
CA PRO A 93 36.72 -6.42 2.07
C PRO A 93 37.64 -5.21 2.28
N GLY A 94 38.88 -5.44 2.72
CA GLY A 94 39.89 -4.40 2.92
C GLY A 94 40.14 -3.97 4.37
N THR A 95 39.51 -4.61 5.37
CA THR A 95 39.82 -4.34 6.78
C THR A 95 41.06 -5.14 7.20
N PRO A 96 42.17 -4.51 7.63
CA PRO A 96 43.36 -5.22 8.11
C PRO A 96 43.06 -5.96 9.43
N PRO A 97 43.70 -7.11 9.69
CA PRO A 97 43.53 -7.82 10.96
C PRO A 97 44.07 -7.00 12.13
N VAL A 98 43.35 -7.03 13.26
CA VAL A 98 43.84 -6.57 14.57
C VAL A 98 44.62 -7.70 15.22
#